data_AF-A0A5J4SS20-F1
#
_entry.id   AF-A0A5J4SS20-F1
#
_cell.length_a   1.000
_cell.length_b   1.000
_cell.length_c   1.000
_cell.angle_alpha   90.00
_cell.angle_beta   90.00
_cell.angle_gamma   90.00
#
_symmetry.space_group_name_H-M   'P 1'
#
loop_
_entity.id
_entity.type
_entity.pdbx_description
1 polymer ?
#
loop_
_entity_poly.entity_id
_entity_poly.type
_entity_poly.pdbx_seq_one_letter_code
_entity_poly.pdbx_strand_id
1 'polypeptide(L)'
;KEKLCITDLVHQPSSDCPCLSTGDPRAGQGQCPAYCVKGQVTANCTCNTNVPGYTVDQCQKEKLCVIDLINQPNTTCTCLPTGDPRAGKGQCPAYCIKDQVNQSCVCDTNIPGYTQAQCQTEIKCKFDLANQTNSTCPCLNTGDPRAGKGQCPAYCTSKDQPSQSCVCDSNPGAQYPPSSCQSEKKCNVSSSQTVTKDSCTCSGSNHPTGCRCPSETTQLTGIPTNQCECRSSGDPRAGSTCPAYCVNGQVNSSCICDSNNTYFPYTTCERDKACTINLVNQ
;
A
#
# COMPACT_ATOMS: atom_id res chain seq x y z
N LYS A 1 -16.91 -73.96 -3.25
CA LYS A 1 -16.26 -72.64 -3.27
C LYS A 1 -17.11 -71.57 -2.58
N GLU A 2 -18.38 -71.38 -2.95
CA GLU A 2 -19.27 -70.36 -2.33
C GLU A 2 -19.37 -70.43 -0.80
N LYS A 3 -19.40 -71.62 -0.19
CA LYS A 3 -19.47 -71.79 1.27
C LYS A 3 -18.26 -71.18 2.01
N LEU A 4 -17.07 -71.20 1.39
CA LEU A 4 -15.83 -70.66 1.96
C LEU A 4 -15.80 -69.12 1.93
N CYS A 5 -16.45 -68.50 0.95
CA CYS A 5 -16.62 -67.03 0.91
C CYS A 5 -17.48 -66.50 2.07
N ILE A 6 -18.22 -67.36 2.76
CA ILE A 6 -19.05 -66.98 3.91
C ILE A 6 -18.32 -67.27 5.23
N THR A 7 -17.68 -68.44 5.34
CA THR A 7 -17.12 -68.92 6.62
C THR A 7 -15.64 -68.63 6.83
N ASP A 8 -14.87 -68.39 5.76
CA ASP A 8 -13.41 -68.20 5.83
C ASP A 8 -12.91 -67.19 4.78
N LEU A 9 -13.58 -66.04 4.71
CA LEU A 9 -13.33 -65.03 3.68
C LEU A 9 -11.89 -64.52 3.67
N VAL A 10 -11.21 -64.45 4.83
CA VAL A 10 -9.88 -63.84 4.98
C VAL A 10 -8.76 -64.61 4.27
N HIS A 11 -8.95 -65.92 4.04
CA HIS A 11 -7.98 -66.77 3.34
C HIS A 11 -8.33 -67.00 1.87
N GLN A 12 -9.42 -66.41 1.35
CA GLN A 12 -9.82 -66.59 -0.05
C GLN A 12 -9.32 -65.43 -0.93
N PRO A 13 -8.76 -65.72 -2.12
CA PRO A 13 -8.36 -64.68 -3.06
C PRO A 13 -9.59 -63.96 -3.66
N SER A 14 -9.40 -62.72 -4.09
CA SER A 14 -10.48 -61.91 -4.70
C SER A 14 -10.99 -62.45 -6.04
N SER A 15 -10.23 -63.35 -6.70
CA SER A 15 -10.64 -64.08 -7.90
C SER A 15 -11.70 -65.16 -7.63
N ASP A 16 -11.69 -65.76 -6.45
CA ASP A 16 -12.66 -66.81 -6.05
C ASP A 16 -13.81 -66.24 -5.21
N CYS A 17 -13.55 -65.22 -4.39
CA CYS A 17 -14.55 -64.53 -3.57
C CYS A 17 -14.43 -63.01 -3.78
N PRO A 18 -15.34 -62.38 -4.55
CA PRO A 18 -15.33 -60.94 -4.80
C PRO A 18 -15.26 -60.12 -3.51
N CYS A 19 -14.62 -58.95 -3.56
CA CYS A 19 -14.54 -58.06 -2.42
C CYS A 19 -15.93 -57.57 -2.01
N LEU A 20 -16.21 -57.57 -0.70
CA LEU A 20 -17.49 -57.08 -0.20
C LEU A 20 -17.55 -55.55 -0.30
N SER A 21 -18.75 -55.03 -0.53
CA SER A 21 -19.02 -53.58 -0.55
C SER A 21 -18.95 -52.94 0.85
N THR A 22 -18.93 -53.74 1.91
CA THR A 22 -18.80 -53.28 3.30
C THR A 22 -18.16 -54.36 4.17
N GLY A 23 -17.36 -53.95 5.15
CA GLY A 23 -16.82 -54.84 6.18
C GLY A 23 -15.93 -56.00 5.69
N ASP A 24 -15.37 -55.93 4.46
CA ASP A 24 -14.45 -56.97 4.00
C ASP A 24 -13.16 -56.95 4.84
N PRO A 25 -12.81 -58.03 5.55
CA PRO A 25 -11.62 -58.06 6.40
C PRO A 25 -10.31 -57.96 5.60
N ARG A 26 -10.37 -58.15 4.27
CA ARG A 26 -9.21 -58.03 3.36
C ARG A 26 -9.04 -56.61 2.79
N ALA A 27 -9.99 -55.71 3.04
CA ALA A 27 -9.93 -54.34 2.50
C ALA A 27 -8.69 -53.59 2.99
N GLY A 28 -7.90 -53.05 2.06
CA GLY A 28 -6.67 -52.32 2.36
C GLY A 28 -5.45 -53.21 2.66
N GLN A 29 -5.60 -54.54 2.64
CA GLN A 29 -4.52 -55.52 2.86
C GLN A 29 -3.94 -56.07 1.54
N GLY A 30 -4.11 -55.35 0.42
CA GLY A 30 -3.58 -55.70 -0.90
C GLY A 30 -4.44 -56.65 -1.73
N GLN A 31 -5.32 -57.46 -1.12
CA GLN A 31 -6.25 -58.33 -1.86
C GLN A 31 -7.54 -57.62 -2.31
N CYS A 32 -8.01 -56.67 -1.50
CA CYS A 32 -9.17 -55.84 -1.79
C CYS A 32 -8.82 -54.37 -1.58
N PRO A 33 -9.38 -53.44 -2.38
CA PRO A 33 -9.14 -52.02 -2.18
C PRO A 33 -9.69 -51.55 -0.83
N ALA A 34 -9.05 -50.55 -0.22
CA ALA A 34 -9.53 -49.95 1.02
C ALA A 34 -10.88 -49.22 0.78
N TYR A 35 -11.69 -49.09 1.82
CA TYR A 35 -12.89 -48.25 1.72
C TYR A 35 -12.52 -46.77 1.75
N CYS A 36 -13.24 -45.98 0.95
CA CYS A 36 -13.06 -44.53 0.94
C CYS A 36 -13.47 -43.92 2.28
N VAL A 37 -12.63 -43.02 2.79
CA VAL A 37 -12.92 -42.21 3.96
C VAL A 37 -13.33 -40.82 3.47
N LYS A 38 -14.42 -40.28 4.03
CA LYS A 38 -14.94 -38.96 3.68
C LYS A 38 -13.85 -37.90 3.80
N GLY A 39 -13.60 -37.15 2.73
CA GLY A 39 -12.54 -36.13 2.66
C GLY A 39 -11.11 -36.67 2.45
N GLN A 40 -10.92 -37.98 2.33
CA GLN A 40 -9.64 -38.64 2.04
C GLN A 40 -9.78 -39.70 0.93
N VAL A 41 -10.66 -39.42 -0.04
CA VAL A 41 -10.94 -40.32 -1.16
C VAL A 41 -9.73 -40.43 -2.07
N THR A 42 -9.43 -41.64 -2.53
CA THR A 42 -8.35 -41.92 -3.48
C THR A 42 -8.91 -42.61 -4.73
N ALA A 43 -8.13 -42.65 -5.81
CA ALA A 43 -8.53 -43.34 -7.04
C ALA A 43 -8.85 -44.83 -6.82
N ASN A 44 -8.15 -45.47 -5.88
CA ASN A 44 -8.22 -46.91 -5.69
C ASN A 44 -9.23 -47.33 -4.61
N CYS A 45 -9.77 -46.42 -3.80
CA CYS A 45 -10.71 -46.81 -2.75
C CYS A 45 -12.09 -47.18 -3.29
N THR A 46 -12.84 -47.99 -2.52
CA THR A 46 -14.21 -48.41 -2.82
C THR A 46 -15.22 -47.70 -1.91
N CYS A 47 -16.36 -47.27 -2.47
CA CYS A 47 -17.42 -46.62 -1.70
C CYS A 47 -18.22 -47.64 -0.88
N ASN A 48 -18.26 -47.45 0.44
CA ASN A 48 -18.93 -48.34 1.38
C ASN A 48 -20.42 -47.99 1.51
N THR A 49 -21.30 -49.00 1.47
CA THR A 49 -22.76 -48.83 1.50
C THR A 49 -23.32 -48.53 2.89
N ASN A 50 -22.56 -48.80 3.96
CA ASN A 50 -23.04 -48.78 5.35
C ASN A 50 -22.38 -47.71 6.22
N VAL A 51 -21.85 -46.63 5.63
CA VAL A 51 -21.29 -45.51 6.41
C VAL A 51 -22.40 -44.53 6.77
N PRO A 52 -22.73 -44.34 8.08
CA PRO A 52 -23.74 -43.38 8.49
C PRO A 52 -23.35 -41.96 8.06
N GLY A 53 -24.24 -41.27 7.35
CA GLY A 53 -24.02 -39.88 6.92
C GLY A 53 -23.02 -39.68 5.76
N TYR A 54 -22.60 -40.76 5.08
CA TYR A 54 -21.78 -40.72 3.88
C TYR A 54 -22.26 -41.75 2.87
N THR A 55 -23.10 -41.31 1.94
CA THR A 55 -23.73 -42.20 0.96
C THR A 55 -22.74 -42.62 -0.14
N VAL A 56 -23.05 -43.72 -0.82
CA VAL A 56 -22.28 -44.16 -2.00
C VAL A 56 -22.20 -43.05 -3.06
N ASP A 57 -23.31 -42.35 -3.32
CA ASP A 57 -23.34 -41.23 -4.28
C ASP A 57 -22.43 -40.07 -3.85
N GLN A 58 -22.41 -39.73 -2.55
CA GLN A 58 -21.49 -38.72 -2.03
C GLN A 58 -20.04 -39.15 -2.20
N CYS A 59 -19.73 -40.41 -1.92
CA CYS A 59 -18.40 -40.97 -2.11
C CYS A 59 -17.97 -40.98 -3.58
N GLN A 60 -18.85 -41.38 -4.50
CA GLN A 60 -18.57 -41.38 -5.93
C GLN A 60 -18.33 -39.96 -6.45
N LYS A 61 -19.13 -38.99 -6.00
CA LYS A 61 -18.92 -37.57 -6.32
C LYS A 61 -17.58 -37.07 -5.80
N GLU A 62 -17.25 -37.31 -4.54
CA GLU A 62 -15.94 -36.95 -3.97
C GLU A 62 -14.79 -37.59 -4.76
N LYS A 63 -14.96 -38.86 -5.18
CA LYS A 63 -13.97 -39.57 -5.99
C LYS A 63 -13.73 -38.88 -7.33
N LEU A 64 -14.80 -38.50 -8.05
CA LEU A 64 -14.70 -37.75 -9.31
C LEU A 64 -13.97 -36.42 -9.12
N CYS A 65 -14.24 -35.70 -8.03
CA CYS A 65 -13.59 -34.42 -7.75
C CYS A 65 -12.10 -34.54 -7.43
N VAL A 66 -11.61 -35.74 -7.08
CA VAL A 66 -10.19 -36.00 -6.83
C VAL A 66 -9.47 -36.47 -8.10
N ILE A 67 -10.11 -37.34 -8.89
CA ILE A 67 -9.43 -38.01 -10.02
C ILE A 67 -9.61 -37.31 -11.36
N ASP A 68 -10.73 -36.61 -11.56
CA ASP A 68 -11.15 -36.10 -12.87
C ASP A 68 -11.73 -34.68 -12.77
N LEU A 69 -11.22 -33.89 -11.82
CA LEU A 69 -11.74 -32.56 -11.51
C LEU A 69 -11.95 -31.68 -12.74
N ILE A 70 -11.03 -31.72 -13.72
CA ILE A 70 -11.05 -30.87 -14.92
C ILE A 70 -12.29 -31.07 -15.80
N ASN A 71 -12.90 -32.27 -15.77
CA ASN A 71 -14.07 -32.61 -16.58
C ASN A 71 -15.38 -32.52 -15.79
N GLN A 72 -15.34 -32.14 -14.51
CA GLN A 72 -16.54 -32.04 -13.66
C GLN A 72 -17.04 -30.58 -13.59
N PRO A 73 -18.36 -30.33 -13.67
CA PRO A 73 -18.93 -29.01 -13.51
C PRO A 73 -18.86 -28.53 -12.04
N ASN A 74 -18.93 -27.22 -11.83
CA ASN A 74 -18.88 -26.61 -10.49
C ASN A 74 -20.06 -27.01 -9.57
N THR A 75 -21.17 -27.49 -10.13
CA THR A 75 -22.34 -28.03 -9.40
C THR A 75 -22.09 -29.43 -8.84
N THR A 76 -21.17 -30.19 -9.43
CA THR A 76 -20.76 -31.51 -8.96
C THR A 76 -19.55 -31.39 -8.04
N CYS A 77 -18.54 -30.64 -8.49
CA CYS A 77 -17.30 -30.40 -7.76
C CYS A 77 -17.11 -28.90 -7.58
N THR A 78 -17.33 -28.42 -6.36
CA THR A 78 -17.13 -27.00 -6.02
C THR A 78 -15.72 -26.54 -6.43
N CYS A 79 -15.59 -25.25 -6.78
CA CYS A 79 -14.31 -24.70 -7.18
C CYS A 79 -13.33 -24.74 -6.00
N LEU A 80 -12.12 -25.23 -6.25
CA LEU A 80 -11.11 -25.27 -5.20
C LEU A 80 -10.68 -23.85 -4.82
N PRO A 81 -10.30 -23.62 -3.55
CA PRO A 81 -9.79 -22.31 -3.11
C PRO A 81 -8.40 -21.99 -3.68
N THR A 82 -7.69 -22.97 -4.25
CA THR A 82 -6.36 -22.83 -4.83
C THR A 82 -6.15 -23.89 -5.90
N GLY A 83 -5.39 -23.55 -6.95
CA GLY A 83 -4.92 -24.50 -7.96
C GLY A 83 -6.01 -25.24 -8.74
N ASP A 84 -7.26 -24.77 -8.77
CA ASP A 84 -8.31 -25.41 -9.57
C ASP A 84 -7.98 -25.32 -11.06
N PRO A 85 -7.83 -26.45 -11.79
CA PRO A 85 -7.48 -26.44 -13.21
C PRO A 85 -8.56 -25.79 -14.11
N ARG A 86 -9.76 -25.56 -13.56
CA ARG A 86 -10.90 -24.91 -14.23
C ARG A 86 -10.98 -23.41 -13.96
N ALA A 87 -10.17 -22.87 -13.05
CA ALA A 87 -10.18 -21.45 -12.70
C ALA A 87 -9.92 -20.57 -13.94
N GLY A 88 -10.75 -19.54 -14.13
CA GLY A 88 -10.65 -18.61 -15.26
C GLY A 88 -11.13 -19.16 -16.61
N LYS A 89 -11.62 -20.40 -16.66
CA LYS A 89 -12.12 -21.05 -17.90
C LYS A 89 -13.66 -21.10 -17.97
N GLY A 90 -14.34 -20.19 -17.26
CA GLY A 90 -15.80 -20.04 -17.26
C GLY A 90 -16.55 -20.89 -16.23
N GLN A 91 -16.04 -22.05 -15.81
CA GLN A 91 -16.68 -22.86 -14.75
C GLN A 91 -16.37 -22.36 -13.34
N CYS A 92 -15.15 -21.88 -13.12
CA CYS A 92 -14.69 -21.35 -11.85
C CYS A 92 -14.12 -19.94 -12.03
N PRO A 93 -14.33 -19.02 -11.08
CA PRO A 93 -13.69 -17.71 -11.11
C PRO A 93 -12.16 -17.84 -11.20
N ALA A 94 -11.51 -16.86 -11.83
CA ALA A 94 -10.06 -16.80 -11.83
C ALA A 94 -9.54 -16.42 -10.43
N TYR A 95 -8.37 -16.92 -10.06
CA TYR A 95 -7.70 -16.45 -8.84
C TYR A 95 -7.18 -15.03 -9.02
N CYS A 96 -7.27 -14.25 -7.96
CA CYS A 96 -6.71 -12.92 -7.92
C CYS A 96 -5.18 -12.97 -8.00
N ILE A 97 -4.63 -12.09 -8.83
CA ILE A 97 -3.18 -11.85 -8.92
C ILE A 97 -2.91 -10.55 -8.16
N LYS A 98 -1.88 -10.57 -7.30
CA LYS A 98 -1.45 -9.39 -6.54
C LYS A 98 -1.23 -8.19 -7.46
N ASP A 99 -1.74 -7.03 -7.05
CA ASP A 99 -1.72 -5.76 -7.79
C ASP A 99 -2.58 -5.75 -9.08
N GLN A 100 -3.25 -6.86 -9.40
CA GLN A 100 -4.05 -7.05 -10.62
C GLN A 100 -5.45 -7.60 -10.31
N VAL A 101 -5.97 -7.35 -9.10
CA VAL A 101 -7.32 -7.80 -8.72
C VAL A 101 -8.38 -7.21 -9.65
N ASN A 102 -9.41 -8.02 -9.92
CA ASN A 102 -10.64 -7.61 -10.60
C ASN A 102 -11.85 -7.95 -9.71
N GLN A 103 -13.03 -7.41 -10.03
CA GLN A 103 -14.20 -7.52 -9.14
C GLN A 103 -14.76 -8.96 -9.04
N SER A 104 -14.40 -9.85 -9.97
CA SER A 104 -14.91 -11.23 -10.03
C SER A 104 -13.87 -12.29 -9.65
N CYS A 105 -12.61 -11.91 -9.38
CA CYS A 105 -11.58 -12.86 -8.98
C CYS A 105 -11.78 -13.33 -7.55
N VAL A 106 -11.26 -14.53 -7.24
CA VAL A 106 -11.31 -15.12 -5.90
C VAL A 106 -9.93 -15.16 -5.26
N CYS A 107 -9.88 -14.86 -3.96
CA CYS A 107 -8.62 -14.83 -3.22
C CYS A 107 -8.13 -16.24 -2.88
N ASP A 108 -6.99 -16.60 -3.48
CA ASP A 108 -6.29 -17.86 -3.23
C ASP A 108 -5.69 -17.88 -1.81
N THR A 109 -5.72 -19.04 -1.16
CA THR A 109 -5.23 -19.25 0.21
C THR A 109 -3.75 -19.63 0.29
N ASN A 110 -3.12 -20.02 -0.82
CA ASN A 110 -1.79 -20.64 -0.85
C ASN A 110 -0.74 -19.81 -1.60
N ILE A 111 -1.00 -18.53 -1.93
CA ILE A 111 0.01 -17.69 -2.59
C ILE A 111 1.07 -17.25 -1.56
N PRO A 112 2.34 -17.64 -1.72
CA PRO A 112 3.40 -17.23 -0.81
C PRO A 112 3.56 -15.69 -0.82
N GLY A 113 3.48 -15.07 0.36
CA GLY A 113 3.63 -13.62 0.50
C GLY A 113 2.41 -12.78 0.06
N TYR A 114 1.29 -13.41 -0.28
CA TYR A 114 0.02 -12.74 -0.58
C TYR A 114 -1.14 -13.49 0.05
N THR A 115 -1.47 -13.08 1.27
CA THR A 115 -2.51 -13.72 2.08
C THR A 115 -3.90 -13.40 1.53
N GLN A 116 -4.86 -14.28 1.84
CA GLN A 116 -6.27 -14.05 1.51
C GLN A 116 -6.78 -12.70 2.07
N ALA A 117 -6.37 -12.31 3.28
CA ALA A 117 -6.73 -11.04 3.88
C ALA A 117 -6.18 -9.84 3.07
N GLN A 118 -4.92 -9.90 2.63
CA GLN A 118 -4.34 -8.86 1.76
C GLN A 118 -5.10 -8.76 0.44
N CYS A 119 -5.44 -9.88 -0.18
CA CYS A 119 -6.24 -9.91 -1.41
C CYS A 119 -7.62 -9.29 -1.23
N GLN A 120 -8.34 -9.66 -0.16
CA GLN A 120 -9.66 -9.10 0.13
C GLN A 120 -9.60 -7.59 0.38
N THR A 121 -8.57 -7.13 1.09
CA THR A 121 -8.32 -5.69 1.28
C THR A 121 -8.07 -5.00 -0.05
N GLU A 122 -7.25 -5.57 -0.94
CA GLU A 122 -6.97 -5.01 -2.26
C GLU A 122 -8.25 -4.86 -3.10
N ILE A 123 -9.13 -5.88 -3.11
CA ILE A 123 -10.43 -5.83 -3.79
C ILE A 123 -11.28 -4.67 -3.24
N LYS A 124 -11.41 -4.56 -1.91
CA LYS A 124 -12.19 -3.48 -1.28
C LYS A 124 -11.63 -2.11 -1.61
N CYS A 125 -10.31 -1.93 -1.52
CA CYS A 125 -9.67 -0.65 -1.81
C CYS A 125 -9.78 -0.26 -3.29
N LYS A 126 -9.90 -1.23 -4.20
CA LYS A 126 -10.04 -0.96 -5.63
C LYS A 126 -11.47 -0.72 -6.09
N PHE A 127 -12.44 -1.48 -5.56
CA PHE A 127 -13.81 -1.49 -6.08
C PHE A 127 -14.86 -0.92 -5.12
N ASP A 128 -14.54 -0.73 -3.84
CA ASP A 128 -15.48 -0.25 -2.82
C ASP A 128 -14.85 0.83 -1.92
N LEU A 129 -13.88 1.58 -2.46
CA LEU A 129 -13.06 2.51 -1.70
C LEU A 129 -13.87 3.50 -0.87
N ALA A 130 -14.98 4.01 -1.42
CA ALA A 130 -15.82 5.03 -0.77
C ALA A 130 -16.43 4.58 0.56
N ASN A 131 -16.59 3.27 0.77
CA ASN A 131 -17.17 2.69 1.99
C ASN A 131 -16.10 2.18 2.97
N GLN A 132 -14.81 2.37 2.68
CA GLN A 132 -13.71 1.89 3.53
C GLN A 132 -13.12 2.98 4.42
N THR A 133 -12.53 2.58 5.54
CA THR A 133 -11.76 3.46 6.43
C THR A 133 -10.33 3.69 5.95
N ASN A 134 -9.67 4.74 6.46
CA ASN A 134 -8.26 5.00 6.19
C ASN A 134 -7.30 3.94 6.77
N SER A 135 -7.74 3.19 7.78
CA SER A 135 -7.01 2.07 8.38
C SER A 135 -7.02 0.81 7.49
N THR A 136 -8.11 0.59 6.76
CA THR A 136 -8.25 -0.53 5.82
C THR A 136 -7.60 -0.18 4.48
N CYS A 137 -7.94 1.00 3.96
CA CYS A 137 -7.46 1.50 2.68
C CYS A 137 -6.84 2.88 2.89
N PRO A 138 -5.50 3.00 2.82
CA PRO A 138 -4.81 4.28 2.90
C PRO A 138 -5.44 5.32 1.98
N CYS A 139 -5.40 6.59 2.39
CA CYS A 139 -5.94 7.68 1.59
C CYS A 139 -5.16 7.78 0.26
N LEU A 140 -5.88 7.93 -0.84
CA LEU A 140 -5.24 8.19 -2.12
C LEU A 140 -4.61 9.59 -2.13
N ASN A 141 -3.62 9.77 -2.99
CA ASN A 141 -2.96 11.07 -3.20
C ASN A 141 -3.71 11.99 -4.17
N THR A 142 -4.69 11.45 -4.88
CA THR A 142 -5.56 12.16 -5.83
C THR A 142 -6.93 11.49 -5.84
N GLY A 143 -8.00 12.28 -5.96
CA GLY A 143 -9.34 11.78 -6.25
C GLY A 143 -9.94 10.80 -5.24
N ASP A 144 -9.41 10.72 -4.00
CA ASP A 144 -10.00 9.86 -2.97
C ASP A 144 -11.46 10.30 -2.70
N PRO A 145 -12.47 9.43 -2.91
CA PRO A 145 -13.88 9.78 -2.74
C PRO A 145 -14.25 10.12 -1.29
N ARG A 146 -13.35 9.82 -0.33
CA ARG A 146 -13.50 10.06 1.10
C ARG A 146 -12.76 11.32 1.59
N ALA A 147 -12.00 11.99 0.72
CA ALA A 147 -11.29 13.21 1.07
C ALA A 147 -12.24 14.29 1.60
N GLY A 148 -11.91 14.88 2.75
CA GLY A 148 -12.73 15.91 3.40
C GLY A 148 -13.99 15.40 4.10
N LYS A 149 -14.23 14.08 4.14
CA LYS A 149 -15.40 13.45 4.79
C LYS A 149 -15.05 12.76 6.11
N GLY A 150 -13.97 13.19 6.77
CA GLY A 150 -13.52 12.68 8.07
C GLY A 150 -12.61 11.45 8.01
N GLN A 151 -12.67 10.63 6.95
CA GLN A 151 -11.75 9.48 6.79
C GLN A 151 -10.38 9.91 6.26
N CYS A 152 -10.37 10.84 5.31
CA CYS A 152 -9.16 11.34 4.67
C CYS A 152 -9.12 12.86 4.73
N PRO A 153 -7.93 13.47 4.87
CA PRO A 153 -7.77 14.92 4.74
C PRO A 153 -8.35 15.41 3.41
N ALA A 154 -8.89 16.62 3.39
CA ALA A 154 -9.30 17.25 2.14
C ALA A 154 -8.07 17.60 1.29
N TYR A 155 -8.24 17.64 -0.03
CA TYR A 155 -7.22 18.20 -0.92
C TYR A 155 -7.22 19.72 -0.83
N CYS A 156 -6.03 20.31 -0.90
CA CYS A 156 -5.87 21.76 -0.98
C CYS A 156 -6.43 22.24 -2.33
N THR A 157 -7.34 23.21 -2.31
CA THR A 157 -7.90 23.83 -3.53
C THR A 157 -7.31 25.21 -3.79
N SER A 158 -6.66 25.79 -2.79
CA SER A 158 -5.85 27.01 -2.87
C SER A 158 -4.89 27.08 -1.67
N LYS A 159 -4.06 28.13 -1.61
CA LYS A 159 -3.08 28.38 -0.54
C LYS A 159 -3.66 28.35 0.89
N ASP A 160 -4.93 28.73 1.05
CA ASP A 160 -5.56 28.91 2.36
C ASP A 160 -6.89 28.15 2.52
N GLN A 161 -7.27 27.29 1.55
CA GLN A 161 -8.53 26.55 1.58
C GLN A 161 -8.36 25.09 1.14
N PRO A 162 -9.14 24.14 1.73
CA PRO A 162 -10.20 24.33 2.73
C PRO A 162 -9.71 24.44 4.19
N SER A 163 -8.42 24.23 4.46
CA SER A 163 -7.74 24.50 5.74
C SER A 163 -6.22 24.32 5.56
N GLN A 164 -5.37 24.87 6.44
CA GLN A 164 -3.91 24.61 6.39
C GLN A 164 -3.54 23.13 6.59
N SER A 165 -4.47 22.30 7.09
CA SER A 165 -4.31 20.85 7.27
C SER A 165 -4.63 19.99 6.04
N CYS A 166 -4.97 20.60 4.90
CA CYS A 166 -5.21 19.86 3.65
C CYS A 166 -3.96 19.14 3.13
N VAL A 167 -4.12 18.20 2.20
CA VAL A 167 -3.03 17.52 1.49
C VAL A 167 -2.94 18.02 0.06
N CYS A 168 -1.72 18.13 -0.49
CA CYS A 168 -1.54 18.52 -1.88
C CYS A 168 -1.93 17.36 -2.79
N ASP A 169 -2.87 17.61 -3.70
CA ASP A 169 -3.23 16.67 -4.76
C ASP A 169 -1.99 16.43 -5.63
N SER A 170 -1.63 15.16 -5.86
CA SER A 170 -0.49 14.79 -6.70
C SER A 170 -0.80 14.78 -8.20
N ASN A 171 -2.06 15.00 -8.58
CA ASN A 171 -2.48 15.10 -9.97
C ASN A 171 -1.88 16.37 -10.63
N PRO A 172 -1.10 16.25 -11.72
CA PRO A 172 -0.56 17.41 -12.45
C PRO A 172 -1.65 18.35 -13.01
N GLY A 173 -2.85 17.84 -13.26
CA GLY A 173 -4.01 18.61 -13.75
C GLY A 173 -4.93 19.11 -12.63
N ALA A 174 -4.53 19.02 -11.35
CA ALA A 174 -5.32 19.54 -10.25
C ALA A 174 -5.52 21.06 -10.37
N GLN A 175 -6.67 21.55 -9.89
CA GLN A 175 -6.98 22.99 -9.83
C GLN A 175 -5.87 23.79 -9.14
N TYR A 176 -5.25 23.19 -8.13
CA TYR A 176 -4.09 23.74 -7.43
C TYR A 176 -2.89 22.81 -7.64
N PRO A 177 -1.98 23.16 -8.58
CA PRO A 177 -0.92 22.26 -9.00
C PRO A 177 -0.05 21.77 -7.82
N PRO A 178 0.43 20.51 -7.86
CA PRO A 178 1.17 19.93 -6.74
C PRO A 178 2.39 20.76 -6.32
N SER A 179 3.13 21.32 -7.29
CA SER A 179 4.30 22.16 -7.04
C SER A 179 3.94 23.47 -6.35
N SER A 180 2.92 24.18 -6.85
CA SER A 180 2.38 25.40 -6.24
C SER A 180 1.88 25.13 -4.83
N CYS A 181 1.05 24.09 -4.66
CA CYS A 181 0.55 23.66 -3.36
C CYS A 181 1.67 23.38 -2.37
N GLN A 182 2.63 22.54 -2.75
CA GLN A 182 3.75 22.23 -1.88
C GLN A 182 4.53 23.50 -1.55
N SER A 183 4.79 24.39 -2.52
CA SER A 183 5.54 25.64 -2.36
C SER A 183 4.90 26.62 -1.37
N GLU A 184 3.57 26.69 -1.36
CA GLU A 184 2.82 27.73 -0.67
C GLU A 184 2.18 27.26 0.64
N LYS A 185 1.96 25.95 0.82
CA LYS A 185 1.37 25.34 2.02
C LYS A 185 2.16 25.71 3.27
N LYS A 186 1.52 26.44 4.19
CA LYS A 186 2.18 26.90 5.41
C LYS A 186 2.18 25.81 6.49
N CYS A 187 3.21 25.82 7.32
CA CYS A 187 3.26 24.96 8.49
C CYS A 187 2.17 25.37 9.50
N ASN A 188 1.43 24.39 10.01
CA ASN A 188 0.41 24.58 11.05
C ASN A 188 0.81 24.00 12.42
N VAL A 189 2.01 23.41 12.51
CA VAL A 189 2.56 22.94 13.79
C VAL A 189 3.41 24.02 14.44
N SER A 190 3.52 23.96 15.76
CA SER A 190 4.31 24.91 16.55
C SER A 190 5.79 24.90 16.14
N SER A 191 6.45 26.06 16.25
CA SER A 191 7.89 26.21 15.97
C SER A 191 8.81 25.34 16.83
N SER A 192 8.35 24.81 17.97
CA SER A 192 9.12 23.89 18.80
C SER A 192 9.13 22.43 18.30
N GLN A 193 8.33 22.12 17.27
CA GLN A 193 8.22 20.78 16.72
C GLN A 193 9.18 20.54 15.55
N THR A 194 9.20 19.31 15.07
CA THR A 194 9.91 18.89 13.86
C THR A 194 8.91 18.37 12.85
N VAL A 195 9.11 18.72 11.57
CA VAL A 195 8.37 18.18 10.44
C VAL A 195 9.31 17.46 9.49
N THR A 196 8.76 16.60 8.64
CA THR A 196 9.52 16.03 7.53
C THR A 196 10.11 17.16 6.69
N LYS A 197 11.38 17.02 6.30
CA LYS A 197 12.08 18.05 5.53
C LYS A 197 11.24 18.50 4.32
N ASP A 198 11.08 19.81 4.18
CA ASP A 198 10.36 20.48 3.10
C ASP A 198 8.85 20.15 2.97
N SER A 199 8.23 19.51 3.98
CA SER A 199 6.80 19.14 3.93
C SER A 199 5.83 20.33 4.02
N CYS A 200 6.31 21.48 4.50
CA CYS A 200 5.55 22.72 4.60
C CYS A 200 6.50 23.92 4.60
N THR A 201 5.98 25.09 4.23
CA THR A 201 6.72 26.35 4.19
C THR A 201 6.60 27.08 5.53
N CYS A 202 7.74 27.52 6.07
CA CYS A 202 7.79 28.29 7.31
C CYS A 202 6.97 29.59 7.22
N SER A 203 6.50 30.07 8.37
CA SER A 203 5.90 31.40 8.54
C SER A 203 6.46 32.08 9.78
N GLY A 204 6.26 33.39 9.90
CA GLY A 204 6.69 34.14 11.09
C GLY A 204 6.15 33.56 12.40
N SER A 205 4.97 32.92 12.37
CA SER A 205 4.35 32.31 13.55
C SER A 205 4.70 30.83 13.74
N ASN A 206 4.86 30.07 12.65
CA ASN A 206 5.09 28.61 12.67
C ASN A 206 6.30 28.24 11.81
N HIS A 207 7.40 27.89 12.47
CA HIS A 207 8.67 27.59 11.82
C HIS A 207 9.36 26.38 12.47
N PRO A 208 8.72 25.18 12.43
CA PRO A 208 9.28 23.95 13.01
C PRO A 208 10.59 23.55 12.30
N THR A 209 11.42 22.79 12.99
CA THR A 209 12.64 22.22 12.39
C THR A 209 12.27 21.37 11.17
N GLY A 210 12.96 21.57 10.05
CA GLY A 210 12.69 20.89 8.78
C GLY A 210 11.70 21.60 7.83
N CYS A 211 11.07 22.71 8.22
CA CYS A 211 10.24 23.47 7.27
C CYS A 211 11.07 24.14 6.18
N ARG A 212 10.49 24.29 4.97
CA ARG A 212 11.11 24.99 3.85
C ARG A 212 11.00 26.50 4.04
N CYS A 213 12.08 27.22 3.76
CA CYS A 213 12.06 28.68 3.76
C CYS A 213 11.22 29.24 2.60
N PRO A 214 10.42 30.30 2.84
CA PRO A 214 9.71 31.00 1.77
C PRO A 214 10.65 31.50 0.67
N SER A 215 10.18 31.45 -0.58
CA SER A 215 10.85 32.07 -1.73
C SER A 215 10.65 33.58 -1.73
N GLU A 216 9.45 34.04 -1.42
CA GLU A 216 9.12 35.46 -1.29
C GLU A 216 9.82 36.04 -0.07
N THR A 217 10.73 36.99 -0.28
CA THR A 217 11.57 37.54 0.80
C THR A 217 10.74 38.20 1.89
N THR A 218 9.64 38.87 1.52
CA THR A 218 8.70 39.51 2.46
C THR A 218 8.12 38.55 3.49
N GLN A 219 8.07 37.24 3.19
CA GLN A 219 7.56 36.21 4.11
C GLN A 219 8.61 35.71 5.11
N LEU A 220 9.85 36.18 5.05
CA LEU A 220 10.91 35.85 6.02
C LEU A 220 10.77 36.59 7.34
N THR A 221 9.95 37.65 7.40
CA THR A 221 9.70 38.42 8.62
C THR A 221 9.19 37.52 9.74
N GLY A 222 9.85 37.58 10.91
CA GLY A 222 9.52 36.77 12.08
C GLY A 222 10.08 35.34 12.06
N ILE A 223 10.76 34.92 10.99
CA ILE A 223 11.42 33.61 10.91
C ILE A 223 12.89 33.76 11.36
N PRO A 224 13.35 32.98 12.36
CA PRO A 224 14.71 33.11 12.87
C PRO A 224 15.76 32.58 11.88
N THR A 225 16.98 33.10 11.97
CA THR A 225 18.07 32.84 11.01
C THR A 225 18.62 31.42 11.06
N ASN A 226 18.52 30.75 12.21
CA ASN A 226 18.86 29.35 12.36
C ASN A 226 17.88 28.41 11.65
N GLN A 227 16.65 28.88 11.35
CA GLN A 227 15.68 28.14 10.56
C GLN A 227 15.76 28.51 9.08
N CYS A 228 15.90 29.80 8.79
CA CYS A 228 16.05 30.32 7.44
C CYS A 228 17.18 31.33 7.37
N GLU A 229 18.27 30.93 6.71
CA GLU A 229 19.44 31.77 6.50
C GLU A 229 19.08 33.12 5.87
N CYS A 230 19.92 34.12 6.13
CA CYS A 230 19.76 35.45 5.56
C CYS A 230 19.94 35.42 4.04
N ARG A 231 19.04 36.08 3.30
CA ARG A 231 19.18 36.22 1.85
C ARG A 231 20.23 37.29 1.51
N SER A 232 20.99 37.02 0.46
CA SER A 232 22.02 37.95 -0.05
C SER A 232 21.46 39.23 -0.66
N SER A 233 20.15 39.31 -0.91
CA SER A 233 19.48 40.50 -1.42
C SER A 233 18.04 40.57 -0.92
N GLY A 234 17.56 41.76 -0.59
CA GLY A 234 16.15 42.01 -0.29
C GLY A 234 15.57 41.22 0.89
N ASP A 235 16.39 40.73 1.82
CA ASP A 235 15.92 40.10 3.06
C ASP A 235 15.30 41.19 3.96
N PRO A 236 14.01 41.10 4.34
CA PRO A 236 13.38 42.09 5.19
C PRO A 236 13.96 42.14 6.60
N ARG A 237 14.77 41.15 6.99
CA ARG A 237 15.45 41.11 8.30
C ARG A 237 16.80 41.82 8.29
N ALA A 238 17.28 42.31 7.14
CA ALA A 238 18.57 43.00 7.03
C ALA A 238 18.64 44.23 7.94
N GLY A 239 19.75 44.37 8.67
CA GLY A 239 19.94 45.43 9.67
C GLY A 239 19.31 45.16 11.02
N SER A 240 18.70 43.99 11.20
CA SER A 240 18.16 43.52 12.49
C SER A 240 18.77 42.18 12.88
N THR A 241 18.08 41.07 12.62
CA THR A 241 18.60 39.71 12.83
C THR A 241 19.53 39.26 11.70
N CYS A 242 19.44 39.86 10.51
CA CYS A 242 20.40 39.68 9.43
C CYS A 242 21.36 40.87 9.33
N PRO A 243 22.60 40.66 8.86
CA PRO A 243 23.51 41.77 8.56
C PRO A 243 22.87 42.82 7.64
N ALA A 244 23.17 44.10 7.88
CA ALA A 244 22.74 45.16 6.97
C ALA A 244 23.43 45.05 5.61
N TYR A 245 22.79 45.51 4.54
CA TYR A 245 23.44 45.63 3.24
C TYR A 245 24.43 46.80 3.25
N CYS A 246 25.58 46.63 2.62
CA CYS A 246 26.57 47.69 2.47
C CYS A 246 26.02 48.81 1.58
N VAL A 247 26.27 50.06 1.97
CA VAL A 247 25.93 51.24 1.19
C VAL A 247 27.22 51.84 0.61
N ASN A 248 27.16 52.33 -0.62
CA ASN A 248 28.30 52.96 -1.27
C ASN A 248 28.85 54.12 -0.40
N GLY A 249 30.16 54.09 -0.11
CA GLY A 249 30.82 55.05 0.78
C GLY A 249 30.68 54.76 2.28
N GLN A 250 29.96 53.71 2.69
CA GLN A 250 29.74 53.33 4.09
C GLN A 250 29.91 51.82 4.30
N VAL A 251 31.01 51.26 3.77
CA VAL A 251 31.31 49.83 3.86
C VAL A 251 32.08 49.53 5.15
N ASN A 252 31.67 48.50 5.89
CA ASN A 252 32.35 48.01 7.08
C ASN A 252 32.40 46.48 7.10
N SER A 253 33.12 45.90 8.08
CA SER A 253 33.28 44.45 8.20
C SER A 253 31.96 43.69 8.42
N SER A 254 30.96 44.35 9.00
CA SER A 254 29.72 43.76 9.47
C SER A 254 28.56 43.81 8.46
N CYS A 255 28.64 44.62 7.41
CA CYS A 255 27.64 44.67 6.35
C CYS A 255 27.87 43.57 5.30
N ILE A 256 26.85 43.21 4.51
CA ILE A 256 26.95 42.23 3.42
C ILE A 256 26.71 42.88 2.05
N CYS A 257 27.39 42.40 1.02
CA CYS A 257 27.22 42.92 -0.34
C CYS A 257 25.97 42.35 -0.99
N ASP A 258 25.08 43.24 -1.43
CA ASP A 258 23.83 42.86 -2.08
C ASP A 258 24.10 42.37 -3.50
N SER A 259 23.73 41.11 -3.78
CA SER A 259 23.94 40.48 -5.09
C SER A 259 23.14 41.11 -6.22
N ASN A 260 22.06 41.83 -5.92
CA ASN A 260 21.13 42.42 -6.90
C ASN A 260 21.14 43.96 -6.91
N ASN A 261 22.03 44.61 -6.15
CA ASN A 261 22.13 46.07 -6.13
C ASN A 261 22.80 46.60 -7.41
N THR A 262 22.03 47.32 -8.23
CA THR A 262 22.49 47.90 -9.49
C THR A 262 23.31 49.18 -9.31
N TYR A 263 23.15 49.89 -8.19
CA TYR A 263 23.85 51.15 -7.90
C TYR A 263 25.19 50.93 -7.19
N PHE A 264 25.30 49.83 -6.44
CA PHE A 264 26.53 49.41 -5.80
C PHE A 264 26.79 47.92 -6.09
N PRO A 265 27.31 47.61 -7.29
CA PRO A 265 27.45 46.24 -7.76
C PRO A 265 28.26 45.36 -6.81
N TYR A 266 27.88 44.09 -6.68
CA TYR A 266 28.48 43.11 -5.78
C TYR A 266 30.02 43.11 -5.82
N THR A 267 30.61 43.08 -7.02
CA THR A 267 32.09 43.04 -7.18
C THR A 267 32.78 44.33 -6.72
N THR A 268 32.13 45.48 -6.88
CA THR A 268 32.61 46.76 -6.35
C THR A 268 32.51 46.78 -4.83
N CYS A 269 31.37 46.34 -4.29
CA CYS A 269 31.16 46.24 -2.85
C CYS A 269 32.19 45.35 -2.15
N GLU A 270 32.43 44.14 -2.66
CA GLU A 270 33.40 43.20 -2.07
C GLU A 270 34.83 43.78 -2.10
N ARG A 271 35.20 44.49 -3.18
CA ARG A 271 36.49 45.17 -3.28
C ARG A 271 36.62 46.26 -2.22
N ASP A 272 35.64 47.14 -2.12
CA ASP A 272 35.65 48.25 -1.17
C ASP A 272 35.65 47.72 0.27
N LYS A 273 34.93 46.64 0.55
CA LYS A 273 34.91 45.96 1.85
C LYS A 273 36.27 45.38 2.21
N ALA A 274 36.95 44.73 1.27
CA ALA A 274 38.30 44.20 1.47
C ALA A 274 39.30 45.33 1.75
N CYS A 275 39.19 46.48 1.06
CA CYS A 275 40.03 47.65 1.30
C CYS A 275 39.84 48.20 2.73
N THR A 276 38.59 48.30 3.22
CA THR A 276 38.33 48.78 4.58
C THR A 276 38.90 47.85 5.66
N ILE A 277 38.81 46.52 5.48
CA ILE A 277 39.33 45.56 6.45
C ILE A 277 40.87 45.61 6.53
N ASN A 278 41.54 45.74 5.39
CA ASN A 278 43.00 45.80 5.33
C ASN A 278 43.60 47.11 5.88
N LEU A 279 42.82 48.18 5.93
CA LEU A 279 43.20 49.46 6.57
C LEU A 279 43.11 49.43 8.09
N VAL A 280 42.30 48.56 8.68
CA VAL A 280 42.14 48.42 10.15
C VAL A 280 43.20 47.50 10.77
N ASN A 281 43.84 46.65 9.96
CA ASN A 281 44.86 45.67 10.39
C ASN A 281 46.31 46.13 10.15
N GLN A 282 46.53 47.41 9.80
CA GLN A 282 47.83 48.07 9.74
C GLN A 282 47.96 49.05 10.90
#